data_AF-A0A968I0L6-F1
#
_entry.id   AF-A0A968I0L6-F1
#
_cell.length_a   1.000
_cell.length_b   1.000
_cell.length_c   1.000
_cell.angle_alpha   90.00
_cell.angle_beta   90.00
_cell.angle_gamma   90.00
#
_symmetry.space_group_name_H-M   'P 1'
#
loop_
_entity.id
_entity.type
_entity.pdbx_description
1 polymer ?
#
loop_
_entity_poly.entity_id
_entity_poly.type
_entity_poly.pdbx_seq_one_letter_code
_entity_poly.pdbx_strand_id
1 'polypeptide(L)' 'MNPGGRLEGMLGWIVGNGVGAGFALGMLIAGVWGVLVVLGGVLNPVVLHAERLEPDFEDSNGGIRHTH' A
#
# COMPACT_ATOMS: atom_id res chain seq x y z
N MET A 1 11.92 19.44 -0.37
CA MET A 1 12.27 19.64 -1.79
C MET A 1 13.24 20.80 -1.87
N ASN A 2 14.19 20.77 -2.80
CA ASN A 2 15.13 21.87 -2.98
C ASN A 2 14.46 22.99 -3.81
N PRO A 3 14.44 24.25 -3.36
CA PRO A 3 13.98 25.39 -4.14
C PRO A 3 14.80 25.56 -5.44
N GLY A 4 14.15 25.91 -6.55
CA GLY A 4 14.70 25.92 -7.90
C GLY A 4 14.92 24.54 -8.53
N GLY A 5 14.55 23.45 -7.84
CA GLY A 5 14.76 22.08 -8.30
C GLY A 5 13.69 21.60 -9.30
N ARG A 6 14.05 20.65 -10.17
CA ARG A 6 13.13 20.11 -11.19
C ARG A 6 11.84 19.51 -10.62
N LEU A 7 11.92 18.93 -9.42
CA LEU A 7 10.79 18.34 -8.69
C LEU A 7 9.84 19.40 -8.13
N GLU A 8 10.34 20.62 -7.86
CA GLU A 8 9.51 21.73 -7.39
C GLU A 8 8.47 22.13 -8.43
N GLY A 9 8.89 22.27 -9.69
CA GLY A 9 7.98 22.63 -10.80
C GLY A 9 6.96 21.54 -11.14
N MET A 10 7.25 20.27 -10.84
CA MET A 10 6.36 19.14 -11.17
C MET A 10 5.43 18.75 -10.02
N LEU A 11 5.94 18.74 -8.79
CA LEU A 11 5.24 18.17 -7.63
C LEU A 11 5.02 19.19 -6.50
N GLY A 12 5.54 20.42 -6.64
CA GLY A 12 5.36 21.48 -5.65
C GLY A 12 3.90 21.89 -5.45
N TRP A 13 3.03 21.68 -6.46
CA TRP A 13 1.59 21.93 -6.34
C TRP A 13 0.85 20.87 -5.50
N ILE A 14 1.40 19.65 -5.38
CA ILE A 14 0.83 18.57 -4.57
C ILE A 14 1.41 18.62 -3.15
N VAL A 15 2.74 18.69 -3.07
CA VAL A 15 3.50 18.42 -1.84
C VAL A 15 3.88 19.72 -1.12
N GLY A 16 3.82 20.86 -1.81
CA GLY A 16 4.32 22.14 -1.32
C GLY A 16 5.84 22.27 -1.43
N ASN A 17 6.34 23.50 -1.22
CA ASN A 17 7.77 23.83 -1.32
C ASN A 17 8.38 24.27 0.03
N GLY A 18 7.65 24.09 1.13
CA GLY A 18 8.07 24.50 2.47
C GLY A 18 8.99 23.50 3.19
N VAL A 19 9.34 23.85 4.43
CA VAL A 19 10.04 22.96 5.36
C VAL A 19 9.17 21.72 5.59
N GLY A 20 9.73 20.53 5.32
CA GLY A 20 9.00 19.26 5.36
C GLY A 20 8.52 18.73 4.00
N ALA A 21 8.59 19.52 2.92
CA ALA A 21 8.19 19.07 1.58
C ALA A 21 8.99 17.85 1.09
N GLY A 22 10.24 17.68 1.54
CA GLY A 22 11.02 16.48 1.22
C GLY A 22 10.44 15.21 1.83
N PHE A 23 9.97 15.28 3.07
CA PHE A 23 9.35 14.17 3.76
C PHE A 23 7.97 13.84 3.19
N ALA A 24 7.17 14.87 2.91
CA ALA A 24 5.87 14.71 2.27
C ALA A 24 6.00 14.09 0.87
N LEU A 25 7.03 14.47 0.09
CA LEU A 25 7.33 13.83 -1.20
C LEU A 25 7.72 12.36 -1.02
N GLY A 26 8.53 12.05 -0.01
CA GLY A 26 8.91 10.68 0.33
C GLY A 26 7.69 9.81 0.66
N MET A 27 6.74 10.33 1.44
CA MET A 27 5.49 9.64 1.77
C MET A 27 4.59 9.43 0.55
N LEU A 28 4.47 10.43 -0.33
CA LEU A 28 3.73 10.30 -1.57
C LEU A 28 4.29 9.17 -2.43
N ILE A 29 5.61 9.14 -2.63
CA ILE A 29 6.28 8.12 -3.43
C ILE A 29 6.13 6.74 -2.77
N ALA A 30 6.30 6.64 -1.46
CA ALA A 30 6.13 5.38 -0.73
C ALA A 30 4.69 4.84 -0.86
N GLY A 31 3.68 5.71 -0.78
CA GLY A 31 2.28 5.33 -0.99
C GLY A 31 2.03 4.82 -2.41
N VAL A 32 2.52 5.53 -3.43
CA VAL A 32 2.41 5.08 -4.84
C VAL A 32 3.09 3.72 -5.03
N TRP A 33 4.28 3.53 -4.46
CA TRP A 33 4.97 2.24 -4.49
C TRP A 33 4.18 1.13 -3.81
N GLY A 34 3.61 1.39 -2.63
CA GLY A 34 2.75 0.42 -1.94
C GLY A 34 1.54 0.00 -2.76
N VAL A 35 0.86 0.96 -3.39
CA VAL A 35 -0.27 0.69 -4.32
C VAL A 35 0.19 -0.18 -5.50
N LEU A 36 1.34 0.11 -6.09
CA LEU A 36 1.88 -0.68 -7.21
C LEU A 36 2.22 -2.11 -6.79
N VAL A 37 2.76 -2.31 -5.59
CA VAL A 37 3.06 -3.64 -5.04
C VAL A 37 1.78 -4.44 -4.84
N VAL A 38 0.76 -3.84 -4.21
CA VAL A 38 -0.55 -4.49 -4.01
C VAL A 38 -1.20 -4.83 -5.34
N LEU A 39 -1.20 -3.89 -6.29
CA LEU A 39 -1.74 -4.11 -7.62
C LEU A 39 -1.00 -5.24 -8.35
N GLY A 40 0.33 -5.31 -8.22
CA GLY A 40 1.15 -6.40 -8.75
C GLY A 40 0.81 -7.75 -8.12
N GLY A 41 0.53 -7.79 -6.81
CA GLY A 41 0.07 -8.98 -6.11
C GLY A 41 -1.29 -9.47 -6.62
N VAL A 42 -2.27 -8.57 -6.75
CA VAL A 42 -3.62 -8.89 -7.24
C VAL A 42 -3.61 -9.35 -8.71
N LEU A 43 -2.77 -8.75 -9.54
CA LEU A 43 -2.65 -9.13 -10.96
C LEU A 43 -1.86 -10.43 -11.17
N ASN A 44 -1.07 -10.86 -10.19
CA ASN A 44 -0.30 -12.08 -10.32
C ASN A 44 -1.14 -13.30 -9.92
N PRO A 45 -1.57 -14.13 -10.90
CA PRO A 45 -2.38 -15.29 -10.60
C PRO A 45 -1.65 -16.28 -9.69
N VAL A 46 -0.31 -16.35 -9.69
CA VAL A 46 0.43 -17.26 -8.81
C VAL A 46 0.24 -16.89 -7.33
N VAL A 47 0.25 -15.60 -7.01
CA VAL A 47 0.03 -15.10 -5.65
C VAL A 47 -1.45 -15.27 -5.27
N LEU A 48 -2.36 -14.92 -6.17
CA LEU A 48 -3.80 -15.07 -5.93
C LEU A 48 -4.25 -16.53 -5.80
N HIS A 49 -3.60 -17.46 -6.51
CA HIS A 49 -3.89 -18.89 -6.40
C HIS A 49 -3.28 -19.49 -5.14
N ALA A 50 -2.16 -18.97 -4.61
CA ALA A 50 -1.63 -19.40 -3.32
C ALA A 50 -2.62 -19.13 -2.17
N GLU A 51 -3.24 -17.94 -2.13
CA GLU A 51 -4.32 -17.62 -1.18
C GLU A 51 -5.56 -18.49 -1.35
N ARG A 52 -5.85 -18.97 -2.58
CA ARG A 52 -6.95 -19.92 -2.82
C ARG A 52 -6.62 -21.35 -2.40
N LEU A 53 -5.36 -21.75 -2.45
CA LEU A 53 -4.92 -23.11 -2.15
C LEU A 53 -4.68 -23.32 -0.65
N GLU A 54 -4.21 -22.28 0.04
CA GLU A 54 -4.00 -22.27 1.49
C GLU A 54 -4.74 -21.04 2.08
N PRO A 55 -6.08 -21.06 2.10
CA PRO A 55 -6.83 -19.98 2.74
C PRO A 55 -6.50 -19.98 4.24
N ASP A 56 -5.97 -18.86 4.74
CA ASP A 56 -5.73 -18.60 6.17
C ASP A 56 -7.08 -18.51 6.90
N PHE A 57 -7.74 -19.65 7.07
CA PHE A 57 -8.86 -19.79 7.98
C PHE A 57 -8.31 -19.90 9.40
N GLU A 58 -7.97 -18.76 10.00
CA GLU A 58 -8.07 -18.64 11.46
C GLU A 58 -9.55 -18.47 11.84
N ASP A 59 -10.35 -19.49 11.53
CA ASP A 59 -11.74 -19.61 11.96
C ASP A 59 -11.85 -20.69 13.04
N SER A 60 -10.98 -20.58 14.05
CA SER A 60 -11.11 -21.34 15.31
C SER A 60 -11.84 -20.51 16.36
N ASN A 61 -12.97 -19.89 15.98
CA ASN A 61 -13.99 -19.41 16.92
C ASN A 61 -15.34 -20.11 16.67
N GLY A 62 -15.28 -21.41 16.38
CA GLY A 62 -16.42 -22.32 16.46
C GLY A 62 -16.67 -22.73 17.90
N GLY A 63 -17.19 -21.79 18.71
CA GLY A 63 -17.78 -22.12 20.00
C GLY A 63 -18.79 -23.24 19.82
N ILE A 64 -18.49 -24.41 20.39
CA ILE A 64 -19.38 -25.56 20.44
C ILE A 64 -20.62 -25.13 21.25
N ARG A 65 -21.64 -24.62 20.55
CA ARG A 65 -22.99 -24.49 21.09
C ARG A 65 -23.72 -25.81 20.90
N HIS A 66 -24.19 -26.31 22.03
CA HIS A 66 -25.02 -27.49 22.29
C HIS A 66 -26.13 -27.81 21.27
N THR A 67 -26.46 -29.11 21.18
CA THR A 67 -27.77 -29.80 20.97
C THR A 67 -27.52 -31.03 20.07
N HIS A 68 -27.94 -32.26 20.38
CA HIS A 68 -28.97 -32.81 21.25
C HIS A 68 -28.60 -34.26 21.62
#